data_AF-A0A7Z0Q2X1-F1
#
_entry.id   AF-A0A7Z0Q2X1-F1
#
_cell.length_a   1.000
_cell.length_b   1.000
_cell.length_c   1.000
_cell.angle_alpha   90.00
_cell.angle_beta   90.00
_cell.angle_gamma   90.00
#
_symmetry.space_group_name_H-M   'P 1'
#
loop_
_entity.id
_entity.type
_entity.pdbx_description
1 polymer ?
#
loop_
_entity_poly.entity_id
_entity_poly.type
_entity_poly.pdbx_seq_one_letter_code
_entity_poly.pdbx_strand_id
1 'polypeptide(L)'
;MPTAIVTGQPVPGSSLADDLGSLGFEVRTAADVGETEALLAAVPADRRVAIVDARFMGHVHALRLGLTDPRFPVSALPGAVSVQPEARR
;
A
#
# COMPACT_ATOMS: atom_id res chain seq x y z
N MET A 1 -3.74 -0.46 -12.55
CA MET A 1 -4.35 -0.77 -11.25
C MET A 1 -3.67 0.08 -10.18
N PRO A 2 -4.27 0.35 -9.01
CA PRO A 2 -3.53 0.94 -7.90
C PRO A 2 -2.44 -0.02 -7.42
N THR A 3 -1.32 0.49 -6.90
CA THR A 3 -0.19 -0.32 -6.46
C THR A 3 -0.04 -0.27 -4.94
N ALA A 4 0.18 -1.41 -4.29
CA ALA A 4 0.55 -1.49 -2.88
C ALA A 4 1.99 -2.00 -2.78
N ILE A 5 2.87 -1.24 -2.13
CA ILE A 5 4.26 -1.62 -1.87
C ILE A 5 4.35 -2.06 -0.41
N VAL A 6 4.60 -3.34 -0.20
CA VAL A 6 4.78 -3.94 1.12
C VAL A 6 6.25 -3.82 1.50
N THR A 7 6.54 -3.11 2.60
CA THR A 7 7.90 -2.84 3.06
C THR A 7 8.28 -3.72 4.23
N GLY A 8 9.51 -4.22 4.24
CA GLY A 8 10.05 -5.05 5.31
C GLY A 8 9.91 -6.54 5.05
N GLN A 9 10.30 -7.35 6.03
CA GLN A 9 10.33 -8.81 5.88
C GLN A 9 8.91 -9.40 5.93
N PRO A 10 8.50 -10.19 4.91
CA PRO A 10 7.23 -10.89 4.95
C PRO A 10 7.10 -11.75 6.20
N VAL A 11 5.98 -11.62 6.90
CA VAL A 11 5.66 -12.46 8.06
C VAL A 11 5.05 -13.77 7.54
N PRO A 12 5.64 -14.95 7.82
CA PRO A 12 5.08 -16.23 7.39
C PRO A 12 3.64 -16.41 7.87
N GLY A 13 2.76 -16.84 6.97
CA GLY A 13 1.33 -17.03 7.25
C GLY A 13 0.50 -15.74 7.31
N SER A 14 1.08 -14.58 6.99
CA SER A 14 0.32 -13.33 6.85
C SER A 14 -0.61 -13.38 5.64
N SER A 15 -1.85 -12.89 5.82
CA SER A 15 -2.84 -12.71 4.75
C SER A 15 -2.68 -11.40 3.98
N LEU A 16 -1.71 -10.55 4.36
CA LEU A 16 -1.64 -9.16 3.90
C LEU A 16 -1.63 -9.00 2.37
N ALA A 17 -0.84 -9.82 1.66
CA ALA A 17 -0.75 -9.74 0.21
C ALA A 17 -2.09 -10.11 -0.46
N ASP A 18 -2.75 -11.17 0.04
CA ASP A 18 -4.05 -11.62 -0.46
C ASP A 18 -5.15 -10.59 -0.17
N ASP A 19 -5.15 -10.01 1.04
CA ASP A 19 -6.07 -8.96 1.44
C ASP A 19 -5.94 -7.72 0.54
N LEU A 20 -4.71 -7.26 0.28
CA LEU A 20 -4.45 -6.15 -0.65
C LEU A 20 -4.86 -6.47 -2.09
N GLY A 21 -4.59 -7.70 -2.56
CA GLY A 21 -5.04 -8.17 -3.86
C GLY A 21 -6.56 -8.18 -3.98
N SER A 22 -7.28 -8.61 -2.93
CA SER A 22 -8.75 -8.60 -2.88
C SER A 22 -9.35 -7.19 -2.92
N LEU A 23 -8.59 -6.18 -2.48
CA LEU A 23 -8.94 -4.76 -2.56
C LEU A 23 -8.59 -4.14 -3.93
N GLY A 24 -8.02 -4.91 -4.86
CA GLY A 24 -7.71 -4.50 -6.23
C GLY A 24 -6.33 -3.88 -6.43
N PHE A 25 -5.42 -4.02 -5.46
CA PHE A 25 -4.04 -3.57 -5.60
C PHE A 25 -3.19 -4.57 -6.38
N GLU A 26 -2.31 -4.06 -7.24
CA GLU A 26 -1.11 -4.77 -7.65
C GLU A 26 -0.11 -4.71 -6.48
N VAL A 27 0.25 -5.86 -5.92
CA VAL A 27 1.14 -5.94 -4.75
C VAL A 27 2.58 -6.12 -5.20
N ARG A 28 3.47 -5.27 -4.68
CA ARG A 28 4.92 -5.36 -4.83
C ARG A 28 5.57 -5.38 -3.44
N THR A 29 6.72 -6.01 -3.30
CA THR A 29 7.46 -6.05 -2.02
C THR A 29 8.77 -5.30 -2.18
N ALA A 30 9.14 -4.53 -1.16
CA ALA A 30 10.42 -3.85 -1.06
C ALA A 30 11.18 -4.35 0.18
N ALA A 31 12.42 -4.80 -0.01
CA ALA A 31 13.30 -5.26 1.05
C ALA A 31 13.85 -4.11 1.90
N ASP A 32 14.02 -2.93 1.28
CA ASP A 32 14.59 -1.76 1.93
C ASP A 32 14.00 -0.44 1.37
N VAL A 33 14.52 0.67 1.90
CA VAL A 33 14.10 2.03 1.52
C VAL A 33 14.43 2.33 0.06
N GLY A 34 15.60 1.93 -0.44
CA GLY A 34 16.01 2.22 -1.82
C GLY A 34 15.14 1.48 -2.84
N GLU A 35 14.80 0.23 -2.56
CA GLU A 35 13.83 -0.51 -3.39
C GLU A 35 12.43 0.10 -3.30
N THR A 36 12.02 0.58 -2.13
CA THR A 36 10.73 1.30 -1.96
C THR A 36 10.68 2.55 -2.83
N GLU A 37 11.73 3.36 -2.83
CA GLU A 37 11.85 4.56 -3.66
C GLU A 37 11.81 4.22 -5.15
N ALA A 38 12.55 3.20 -5.59
CA ALA A 38 12.57 2.76 -6.98
C ALA A 38 11.20 2.26 -7.45
N LEU A 39 10.52 1.46 -6.64
CA LEU A 39 9.17 0.97 -6.92
C LEU A 39 8.17 2.12 -6.95
N LEU A 40 8.25 3.06 -6.01
CA LEU A 40 7.38 4.23 -5.96
C LEU A 40 7.55 5.12 -7.19
N ALA A 41 8.78 5.35 -7.64
CA ALA A 41 9.08 6.11 -8.85
C ALA A 41 8.56 5.43 -10.13
N ALA A 42 8.48 4.09 -10.13
CA ALA A 42 7.93 3.32 -11.25
C ALA A 42 6.39 3.34 -11.31
N VAL A 43 5.69 3.75 -10.25
CA VAL A 43 4.22 3.86 -10.25
C VAL A 43 3.79 5.08 -11.08
N PRO A 44 3.00 4.92 -12.16
CA PRO A 44 2.56 6.04 -13.00
C PRO A 44 1.85 7.12 -12.17
N ALA A 45 2.13 8.39 -12.45
CA ALA A 45 1.69 9.53 -11.63
C ALA A 45 0.16 9.64 -11.49
N ASP A 46 -0.59 9.13 -12.47
CA ASP A 46 -2.06 9.07 -12.51
C ASP A 46 -2.65 7.91 -11.67
N ARG A 47 -1.82 7.17 -10.92
CA ARG A 47 -2.25 6.03 -10.10
C ARG A 47 -2.10 6.30 -8.61
N ARG A 48 -3.08 5.77 -7.86
CA ARG A 48 -3.02 5.63 -6.41
C ARG A 48 -1.90 4.66 -6.04
N VAL A 49 -1.17 5.00 -4.99
CA VAL A 49 -0.16 4.15 -4.38
C VAL A 49 -0.45 3.97 -2.89
N ALA A 50 -0.13 2.81 -2.35
CA ALA A 50 -0.10 2.54 -0.92
C ALA A 50 1.26 1.97 -0.52
N ILE A 51 1.73 2.33 0.67
CA ILE A 51 2.91 1.75 1.32
C ILE A 51 2.42 1.10 2.61
N VAL A 52 2.75 -0.17 2.80
CA VAL A 52 2.24 -0.98 3.92
C VAL A 52 3.38 -1.76 4.57
N ASP A 53 3.52 -1.69 5.89
CA ASP A 53 4.49 -2.50 6.63
C ASP A 53 4.07 -3.98 6.58
N ALA A 54 5.02 -4.87 6.27
CA ALA A 54 4.79 -6.32 6.20
C ALA A 54 4.28 -6.93 7.52
N ARG A 55 4.49 -6.24 8.65
CA ARG A 55 4.04 -6.62 9.99
C ARG A 55 2.66 -6.03 10.33
N PHE A 56 1.96 -5.44 9.37
CA PHE A 56 0.59 -5.00 9.58
C PHE A 56 -0.29 -6.19 10.01
N MET A 57 -0.85 -6.11 11.22
CA MET A 57 -1.71 -7.15 11.82
C MET A 57 -3.18 -6.71 11.95
N GLY A 58 -3.57 -5.61 11.31
CA GLY A 58 -4.95 -5.14 11.36
C GLY A 58 -5.89 -5.94 10.45
N HIS A 59 -7.19 -5.74 10.60
CA HIS A 59 -8.19 -6.38 9.75
C HIS A 59 -8.24 -5.76 8.34
N VAL A 60 -8.60 -6.56 7.33
CA VAL A 60 -8.85 -6.10 5.94
C VAL A 60 -9.83 -4.93 5.87
N HIS A 61 -10.80 -4.83 6.78
CA HIS A 61 -11.72 -3.69 6.85
C HIS A 61 -11.01 -2.36 7.17
N ALA A 62 -9.94 -2.38 7.96
CA ALA A 62 -9.11 -1.20 8.20
C ALA A 62 -8.34 -0.81 6.93
N LEU A 63 -7.79 -1.78 6.19
CA LEU A 63 -7.14 -1.53 4.89
C LEU A 63 -8.13 -0.99 3.87
N ARG A 64 -9.35 -1.52 3.82
CA ARG A 64 -10.41 -1.01 2.95
C ARG A 64 -10.71 0.47 3.25
N LEU A 65 -11.01 0.79 4.51
CA LEU A 65 -11.31 2.15 4.93
C LEU A 65 -10.11 3.07 4.65
N GLY A 66 -8.90 2.65 5.02
CA GLY A 66 -7.74 3.51 4.97
C GLY A 66 -7.09 3.65 3.60
N LEU A 67 -7.19 2.65 2.72
CA LEU A 67 -6.48 2.64 1.43
C LEU A 67 -7.40 2.84 0.23
N THR A 68 -8.71 2.65 0.37
CA THR A 68 -9.65 2.67 -0.76
C THR A 68 -10.74 3.73 -0.68
N ASP A 69 -10.89 4.41 0.46
CA ASP A 69 -11.88 5.49 0.59
C ASP A 69 -11.56 6.64 -0.40
N PRO A 70 -12.45 6.94 -1.35
CA PRO A 70 -12.19 7.96 -2.36
C PRO A 70 -12.27 9.38 -1.81
N ARG A 71 -12.90 9.58 -0.64
CA ARG A 71 -13.13 10.92 -0.06
C ARG A 71 -11.84 11.57 0.44
N PHE A 72 -10.81 10.79 0.71
CA PHE A 72 -9.54 11.26 1.28
C PHE A 72 -8.40 11.07 0.27
N PRO A 73 -7.83 12.17 -0.29
CA PRO A 73 -6.69 12.10 -1.20
C PRO A 73 -5.43 11.51 -0.55
N VAL A 74 -5.28 11.69 0.76
CA VAL A 74 -4.24 11.06 1.59
C VAL A 74 -4.90 10.47 2.82
N SER A 75 -4.49 9.26 3.19
CA SER A 75 -4.97 8.58 4.37
C SER A 75 -3.86 7.75 4.99
N ALA A 76 -3.83 7.68 6.32
CA ALA A 76 -2.86 6.92 7.07
C ALA A 76 -3.54 6.15 8.21
N LEU A 77 -3.02 4.97 8.47
CA LEU A 77 -3.34 4.12 9.61
C LEU A 77 -2.02 3.54 10.14
N PRO A 78 -1.97 3.02 11.38
CA PRO A 78 -0.73 2.44 11.90
C PRO A 78 -0.17 1.37 10.95
N GLY A 79 1.02 1.62 10.40
CA GLY A 79 1.70 0.73 9.47
C GLY A 79 1.23 0.80 8.01
N ALA A 80 0.36 1.73 7.62
CA ALA A 80 0.04 1.93 6.20
C ALA A 80 -0.31 3.39 5.85
N VAL A 81 0.06 3.79 4.64
CA VAL A 81 -0.31 5.09 4.05
C VAL A 81 -0.77 4.88 2.61
N SER A 82 -1.78 5.63 2.17
CA SER A 82 -2.21 5.68 0.77
C SER A 82 -2.34 7.11 0.27
N VAL A 83 -1.95 7.31 -0.97
CA VAL A 83 -1.97 8.61 -1.66
C VAL A 83 -2.65 8.44 -3.01
N GLN A 84 -3.65 9.29 -3.28
CA GLN A 84 -4.31 9.44 -4.57
C GLN A 84 -3.47 10.32 -5.52
N PRO A 85 -3.64 10.20 -6.84
CA PRO A 85 -2.85 10.94 -7.83
C PRO A 85 -2.77 12.46 -7.56
N GLU A 86 -3.88 13.06 -7.13
CA GLU A 86 -4.02 14.50 -6.91
C GLU A 86 -3.15 15.01 -5.74
N ALA A 87 -2.75 14.11 -4.85
CA ALA A 87 -1.99 14.41 -3.64
C ALA A 87 -0.51 13.93 -3.69
N ARG A 88 0.00 13.52 -4.85
CA ARG A 88 1.40 13.06 -5.03
C ARG A 88 2.42 14.18 -5.25
N ARG A 89 2.03 15.45 -5.14
CA ARG A 89 2.88 16.61 -5.42
C ARG A 89 3.66 17.11 -4.21
#